data_AF-A0A4Y1ZYE9-F1
#
_entry.id   AF-A0A4Y1ZYE9-F1
#
_cell.length_a   1.000
_cell.length_b   1.000
_cell.length_c   1.000
_cell.angle_alpha   90.00
_cell.angle_beta   90.00
_cell.angle_gamma   90.00
#
_symmetry.space_group_name_H-M   'P 1'
#
loop_
_entity.id
_entity.type
_entity.pdbx_description
1 polymer ?
#
loop_
_entity_poly.entity_id
_entity_poly.type
_entity_poly.pdbx_seq_one_letter_code
_entity_poly.pdbx_strand_id
1 'polypeptide(L)'
;MVTLSETLFDQRLTKLLLILCENNWMTPISADKAKNQLKEVCAESKNVSKLKMYKRTERVDKFWFDLLSTYPKPCNDTISLLKMIMILSHGNSNAERGFSINKECLWENMKEQTLIARRIVYDSIQANGGINNFEVSKQLILSVRNSRGNYEEYKEKKRKEEKELRENLKRKREAENQLKELKAKKLKILEAAQKDSLRVEEEIASLTLLQKKL
;
A
#
# COMPACT_ATOMS: atom_id res chain seq x y z
N MET A 1 -38.80 -0.94 15.06
CA MET A 1 -39.00 0.49 14.75
C MET A 1 -37.86 1.24 15.45
N VAL A 2 -36.80 1.64 14.74
CA VAL A 2 -35.71 2.41 15.35
C VAL A 2 -36.15 3.86 15.30
N THR A 3 -36.68 4.36 16.41
CA THR A 3 -36.81 5.80 16.63
C THR A 3 -35.38 6.34 16.67
N LEU A 4 -34.96 7.11 15.65
CA LEU A 4 -33.81 7.98 15.79
C LEU A 4 -34.21 8.99 16.88
N SER A 5 -33.83 8.76 18.14
CA SER A 5 -33.71 9.89 19.04
C SER A 5 -32.62 10.77 18.44
N GLU A 6 -32.92 12.03 18.13
CA GLU A 6 -31.95 12.98 17.53
C GLU A 6 -30.60 12.95 18.25
N THR A 7 -30.66 12.69 19.56
CA THR A 7 -29.52 12.50 20.46
C THR A 7 -28.57 11.36 20.07
N LEU A 8 -29.08 10.21 19.62
CA LEU A 8 -28.24 9.04 19.32
C LEU A 8 -27.51 9.20 17.97
N PHE A 9 -28.18 9.79 16.99
CA PHE A 9 -27.58 10.11 15.70
C PHE A 9 -26.43 11.10 15.87
N ASP A 10 -26.67 12.17 16.62
CA ASP A 10 -25.66 13.19 16.89
C ASP A 10 -24.46 12.66 17.66
N GLN A 11 -24.68 11.82 18.65
CA GLN A 11 -23.61 11.17 19.41
C GLN A 11 -22.75 10.28 18.51
N ARG A 12 -23.37 9.44 17.68
CA ARG A 12 -22.65 8.53 16.77
C ARG A 12 -21.88 9.29 15.69
N LEU A 13 -22.50 10.31 15.09
CA LEU A 13 -21.86 11.14 14.09
C LEU A 13 -20.67 11.90 14.69
N THR A 14 -20.82 12.46 15.89
CA THR A 14 -19.73 13.18 16.58
C THR A 14 -18.57 12.24 16.90
N LYS A 15 -18.85 11.03 17.40
CA LYS A 15 -17.81 10.02 17.66
C LYS A 15 -17.07 9.62 16.39
N LEU A 16 -17.80 9.42 15.29
CA LEU A 16 -17.21 9.08 13.99
C LEU A 16 -16.28 10.17 13.48
N LEU A 17 -16.73 11.43 13.50
CA LEU A 17 -15.94 12.57 13.04
C LEU A 17 -14.67 12.76 13.88
N LEU A 18 -14.77 12.55 15.20
CA LEU A 18 -13.61 12.61 16.09
C LEU A 18 -12.56 11.56 15.70
N ILE A 19 -12.96 10.31 15.46
CA ILE A 19 -12.06 9.24 15.00
C ILE A 19 -11.42 9.59 13.65
N LEU A 20 -12.18 10.17 12.71
CA LEU A 20 -11.66 10.55 11.39
C LEU A 20 -10.65 11.71 11.48
N CYS A 21 -10.87 12.66 12.38
CA CYS A 21 -9.93 13.75 12.66
C CYS A 21 -8.66 13.24 13.35
N GLU A 22 -8.77 12.37 14.35
CA GLU A 22 -7.62 11.78 15.06
C GLU A 22 -6.70 10.99 14.11
N ASN A 23 -7.28 10.31 13.12
CA ASN A 23 -6.52 9.56 12.11
C ASN A 23 -6.04 10.42 10.93
N ASN A 24 -6.21 11.75 10.97
CA ASN A 24 -5.85 12.69 9.90
C ASN A 24 -6.53 12.39 8.54
N TRP A 25 -7.68 11.72 8.54
CA TRP A 25 -8.43 11.45 7.30
C TRP A 25 -9.31 12.64 6.89
N MET A 26 -9.60 13.55 7.82
CA MET A 26 -10.39 14.75 7.59
C MET A 26 -9.92 15.89 8.50
N THR A 27 -10.05 17.13 8.04
CA THR A 27 -9.75 18.30 8.88
C THR A 27 -10.94 18.63 9.80
N PRO A 28 -10.70 19.21 11.00
CA PRO A 28 -11.77 19.60 11.91
C PRO A 28 -12.81 20.52 11.27
N ILE A 29 -12.35 21.45 10.42
CA ILE A 29 -13.21 22.39 9.69
C ILE A 29 -14.15 21.66 8.71
N SER A 30 -13.61 20.68 7.97
CA SER A 30 -14.42 19.88 7.03
C SER A 30 -15.38 18.95 7.79
N ALA A 31 -14.96 18.42 8.94
CA ALA A 31 -15.80 17.58 9.79
C ALA A 31 -17.03 18.33 10.33
N ASP A 32 -16.86 19.57 10.82
CA ASP A 32 -17.97 20.40 11.28
C ASP A 32 -18.92 20.79 10.13
N LYS A 33 -18.37 21.12 8.95
CA LYS A 33 -19.17 21.36 7.75
C LYS A 33 -19.97 20.13 7.33
N ALA A 34 -19.34 18.96 7.30
CA ALA A 34 -19.99 17.70 6.96
C ALA A 34 -21.11 17.34 7.95
N LYS A 35 -20.90 17.61 9.25
CA LYS A 35 -21.90 17.42 10.31
C LYS A 35 -23.13 18.28 10.08
N ASN A 36 -22.93 19.58 9.84
CA ASN A 36 -24.03 20.53 9.64
C ASN A 36 -24.80 20.25 8.34
N GLN A 37 -24.07 20.02 7.25
CA GLN A 37 -24.67 19.65 5.96
C GLN A 37 -25.50 18.36 6.07
N LEU A 38 -24.99 17.32 6.75
CA LEU A 38 -25.72 16.07 6.89
C LEU A 38 -26.97 16.23 7.77
N LYS A 39 -26.91 17.05 8.82
CA LYS A 39 -28.08 17.39 9.64
C LYS A 39 -29.15 18.12 8.84
N GLU A 40 -28.75 19.11 8.04
CA GLU A 40 -29.67 19.85 7.16
C GLU A 40 -30.36 18.91 6.14
N VAL A 41 -29.58 18.03 5.51
CA VAL A 41 -30.11 17.05 4.54
C VAL A 41 -31.10 16.09 5.21
N CYS A 42 -30.82 15.65 6.43
CA CYS A 42 -31.68 14.75 7.20
C CYS A 42 -32.92 15.45 7.79
N ALA A 43 -32.88 16.76 8.03
CA ALA A 43 -34.00 17.54 8.56
C ALA A 43 -35.03 17.92 7.47
N GLU A 44 -34.65 17.89 6.20
CA GLU A 44 -35.53 18.20 5.07
C GLU A 44 -36.72 17.22 4.99
N SER A 45 -37.95 17.74 5.03
CA SER A 45 -39.19 16.93 5.12
C SER A 45 -39.33 15.89 4.00
N LYS A 46 -38.90 16.22 2.78
CA LYS A 46 -38.87 15.30 1.63
C LYS A 46 -37.92 14.13 1.85
N ASN A 47 -36.76 14.39 2.47
CA ASN A 47 -35.74 13.39 2.74
C ASN A 47 -36.10 12.52 3.94
N VAL A 48 -36.72 13.08 4.97
CA VAL A 48 -37.25 12.32 6.12
C VAL A 48 -38.23 11.24 5.66
N SER A 49 -39.10 11.56 4.71
CA SER A 49 -40.07 10.61 4.15
C SER A 49 -39.35 9.48 3.38
N LYS A 50 -38.37 9.82 2.53
CA LYS A 50 -37.54 8.82 1.82
C LYS A 50 -36.73 7.95 2.78
N LEU A 51 -36.16 8.53 3.83
CA LEU A 51 -35.40 7.81 4.86
C LEU A 51 -36.28 6.81 5.63
N LYS A 52 -37.53 7.17 5.93
CA LYS A 52 -38.50 6.26 6.57
C LYS A 52 -38.93 5.11 5.65
N MET A 53 -38.96 5.34 4.34
CA MET A 53 -39.33 4.34 3.33
C MET A 53 -38.16 3.45 2.89
N TYR A 54 -36.94 3.71 3.37
CA TYR A 54 -35.75 2.94 2.99
C TYR A 54 -35.91 1.46 3.37
N LYS A 55 -35.61 0.58 2.40
CA LYS A 55 -35.59 -0.88 2.58
C LYS A 55 -34.17 -1.39 2.48
N ARG A 56 -33.79 -2.31 3.38
CA ARG A 56 -32.45 -2.94 3.41
C ARG A 56 -32.10 -3.77 2.16
N THR A 57 -33.04 -3.97 1.25
CA THR A 57 -32.82 -4.61 -0.06
C THR A 57 -32.15 -3.66 -1.06
N GLU A 58 -32.19 -2.35 -0.81
CA GLU A 58 -31.57 -1.35 -1.68
C GLU A 58 -30.13 -1.04 -1.23
N ARG A 59 -29.26 -0.81 -2.22
CA ARG A 59 -27.87 -0.38 -2.05
C ARG A 59 -27.81 0.95 -1.27
N VAL A 60 -27.24 0.89 -0.06
CA VAL A 60 -27.14 2.04 0.86
C VAL A 60 -26.39 3.21 0.22
N ASP A 61 -25.29 2.92 -0.48
CA ASP A 61 -24.48 3.91 -1.19
C ASP A 61 -25.30 4.65 -2.26
N LYS A 62 -26.00 3.91 -3.12
CA LYS A 62 -26.87 4.49 -4.15
C LYS A 62 -27.96 5.37 -3.54
N PHE A 63 -28.64 4.86 -2.52
CA PHE A 63 -29.69 5.59 -1.82
C PHE A 63 -29.20 6.94 -1.26
N TRP A 64 -28.02 6.97 -0.61
CA TRP A 64 -27.47 8.21 -0.08
C TRP A 64 -27.00 9.20 -1.15
N PHE A 65 -26.36 8.71 -2.23
CA PHE A 65 -25.93 9.59 -3.32
C PHE A 65 -27.11 10.14 -4.12
N ASP A 66 -28.20 9.38 -4.30
CA ASP A 66 -29.43 9.86 -4.91
C ASP A 66 -30.10 10.93 -4.04
N LEU A 67 -30.09 10.76 -2.71
CA LEU A 67 -30.60 11.74 -1.75
C LEU A 67 -29.83 13.07 -1.83
N LEU A 68 -28.50 13.00 -1.85
CA LEU A 68 -27.62 14.17 -1.93
C LEU A 68 -27.67 14.86 -3.29
N SER A 69 -27.84 14.10 -4.38
CA SER A 69 -27.97 14.66 -5.73
C SER A 69 -29.29 15.42 -5.92
N THR A 70 -30.33 15.05 -5.17
CA THR A 70 -31.63 15.73 -5.18
C THR A 70 -31.63 16.98 -4.28
N TYR A 71 -30.61 17.16 -3.45
CA TYR A 71 -30.55 18.27 -2.50
C TYR A 71 -30.03 19.54 -3.18
N PRO A 72 -30.66 20.72 -2.97
CA PRO A 72 -30.37 21.93 -3.74
C PRO A 72 -29.02 22.60 -3.41
N LYS A 73 -28.40 22.31 -2.25
CA LYS A 73 -27.11 22.91 -1.86
C LYS A 73 -25.95 21.94 -2.11
N PRO A 74 -24.74 22.44 -2.45
CA PRO A 74 -23.56 21.60 -2.59
C PRO A 74 -23.14 21.03 -1.22
N CYS A 75 -23.16 19.69 -1.10
CA CYS A 75 -22.77 18.97 0.11
C CYS A 75 -21.43 18.25 -0.06
N ASN A 76 -20.40 18.95 -0.53
CA ASN A 76 -19.11 18.34 -0.89
C ASN A 76 -18.42 17.65 0.30
N ASP A 77 -18.50 18.24 1.51
CA ASP A 77 -17.90 17.68 2.71
C ASP A 77 -18.67 16.43 3.18
N THR A 78 -20.01 16.45 3.16
CA THR A 78 -20.83 15.26 3.45
C THR A 78 -20.62 14.15 2.43
N ILE A 79 -20.51 14.47 1.13
CA ILE A 79 -20.20 13.50 0.07
C ILE A 79 -18.86 12.84 0.35
N SER A 80 -17.85 13.63 0.73
CA SER A 80 -16.51 13.12 1.05
C SER A 80 -16.54 12.21 2.29
N LEU A 81 -17.24 12.63 3.35
CA LEU A 81 -17.47 11.82 4.54
C LEU A 81 -18.14 10.47 4.21
N LEU A 82 -19.24 10.49 3.44
CA LEU A 82 -19.95 9.27 3.07
C LEU A 82 -19.10 8.36 2.18
N LYS A 83 -18.33 8.90 1.23
CA LYS A 83 -17.39 8.10 0.44
C LYS A 83 -16.39 7.37 1.34
N MET A 84 -15.80 8.06 2.32
CA MET A 84 -14.87 7.42 3.27
C MET A 84 -15.56 6.28 4.02
N ILE A 85 -16.72 6.54 4.62
CA ILE A 85 -17.45 5.56 5.44
C ILE A 85 -17.88 4.34 4.62
N MET A 86 -18.38 4.54 3.39
CA MET A 86 -18.90 3.46 2.55
C MET A 86 -17.78 2.59 1.95
N ILE A 87 -16.53 3.07 1.94
CA ILE A 87 -15.35 2.29 1.52
C ILE A 87 -14.78 1.47 2.68
N LEU A 88 -15.04 1.86 3.93
CA LEU A 88 -14.61 1.08 5.09
C LEU A 88 -15.31 -0.28 5.05
N SER A 89 -14.51 -1.33 4.88
CA SER A 89 -15.03 -2.70 4.83
C SER A 89 -15.76 -3.02 6.13
N HIS A 90 -16.97 -3.54 6.04
CA HIS A 90 -17.78 -3.96 7.19
C HIS A 90 -17.26 -5.24 7.89
N GLY A 91 -15.96 -5.52 7.81
CA GLY A 91 -15.28 -6.71 8.32
C GLY A 91 -14.42 -7.40 7.26
N ASN A 92 -13.75 -8.48 7.66
CA ASN A 92 -12.94 -9.31 6.76
C ASN A 92 -13.75 -10.03 5.67
N SER A 93 -15.08 -9.98 5.68
CA SER A 93 -15.93 -10.75 4.77
C SER A 93 -15.71 -10.46 3.27
N ASN A 94 -15.06 -9.34 2.90
CA ASN A 94 -14.63 -9.13 1.52
C ASN A 94 -13.29 -9.83 1.22
N ALA A 95 -12.34 -9.79 2.16
CA ALA A 95 -11.09 -10.53 2.08
C ALA A 95 -11.33 -12.06 2.16
N GLU A 96 -12.24 -12.51 3.02
CA GLU A 96 -12.66 -13.91 3.17
C GLU A 96 -13.42 -14.43 1.95
N ARG A 97 -14.29 -13.61 1.34
CA ARG A 97 -14.84 -13.92 0.00
C ARG A 97 -13.73 -14.02 -1.03
N GLY A 98 -12.76 -13.10 -1.01
CA GLY A 98 -11.54 -13.19 -1.81
C GLY A 98 -10.79 -14.51 -1.59
N PHE A 99 -10.61 -14.96 -0.35
CA PHE A 99 -9.96 -16.23 -0.03
C PHE A 99 -10.75 -17.44 -0.50
N SER A 100 -12.08 -17.44 -0.36
CA SER A 100 -12.91 -18.53 -0.84
C SER A 100 -12.85 -18.68 -2.36
N ILE A 101 -12.91 -17.56 -3.09
CA ILE A 101 -12.80 -17.61 -4.55
C ILE A 101 -11.35 -17.92 -4.98
N ASN A 102 -10.35 -17.42 -4.24
CA ASN A 102 -8.95 -17.77 -4.49
C ASN A 102 -8.70 -19.26 -4.27
N LYS A 103 -9.36 -19.90 -3.30
CA LYS A 103 -9.29 -21.35 -3.07
C LYS A 103 -9.69 -22.13 -4.32
N GLU A 104 -10.71 -21.68 -5.05
CA GLU A 104 -11.14 -22.31 -6.31
C GLU A 104 -10.16 -22.01 -7.47
N CYS A 105 -9.41 -20.91 -7.39
CA CYS A 105 -8.41 -20.53 -8.38
C CYS A 105 -7.01 -21.13 -8.12
N LEU A 106 -6.80 -21.81 -6.98
CA LEU A 106 -5.50 -22.36 -6.58
C LEU A 106 -5.28 -23.77 -7.16
N TRP A 107 -4.06 -24.04 -7.59
CA TRP A 107 -3.56 -25.38 -7.90
C TRP A 107 -2.20 -25.61 -7.24
N GLU A 108 -1.85 -26.87 -7.02
CA GLU A 108 -0.55 -27.24 -6.47
C GLU A 108 0.60 -26.76 -7.37
N ASN A 109 1.70 -26.31 -6.77
CA ASN A 109 2.90 -25.82 -7.46
C ASN A 109 2.69 -24.60 -8.37
N MET A 110 1.65 -23.81 -8.13
CA MET A 110 1.39 -22.57 -8.86
C MET A 110 2.31 -21.44 -8.38
N LYS A 111 2.85 -20.65 -9.32
CA LYS A 111 3.54 -19.39 -8.99
C LYS A 111 2.51 -18.29 -8.72
N GLU A 112 2.86 -17.36 -7.84
CA GLU A 112 2.00 -16.20 -7.51
C GLU A 112 1.52 -15.44 -8.75
N GLN A 113 2.40 -15.21 -9.74
CA GLN A 113 2.03 -14.54 -10.99
C GLN A 113 0.92 -15.27 -11.76
N THR A 114 0.92 -16.60 -11.72
CA THR A 114 -0.13 -17.42 -12.36
C THR A 114 -1.46 -17.27 -11.61
N LEU A 115 -1.43 -17.21 -10.28
CA LEU A 115 -2.64 -16.97 -9.48
C LEU A 115 -3.24 -15.60 -9.81
N ILE A 116 -2.41 -14.55 -9.86
CA ILE A 116 -2.84 -13.19 -10.23
C ILE A 116 -3.46 -13.19 -11.63
N ALA A 117 -2.80 -13.81 -12.62
CA ALA A 117 -3.32 -13.88 -13.98
C ALA A 117 -4.68 -14.60 -14.05
N ARG A 118 -4.84 -15.73 -13.36
CA ARG A 118 -6.13 -16.44 -13.29
C ARG A 118 -7.21 -15.60 -12.63
N ARG A 119 -6.85 -14.86 -11.58
CA ARG A 119 -7.79 -13.98 -10.88
C ARG A 119 -8.30 -12.86 -11.78
N ILE A 120 -7.41 -12.23 -12.55
CA ILE A 120 -7.77 -11.21 -13.54
C ILE A 120 -8.77 -11.76 -14.55
N VAL A 121 -8.55 -12.98 -15.05
CA VAL A 121 -9.48 -13.63 -16.00
C VAL A 121 -10.84 -13.89 -15.35
N TYR A 122 -10.86 -14.46 -14.14
CA TYR A 122 -12.09 -14.72 -13.40
C TYR A 122 -12.90 -13.45 -13.16
N ASP A 123 -12.26 -12.41 -12.64
CA ASP A 123 -12.91 -11.13 -12.34
C ASP A 123 -13.42 -10.45 -13.61
N SER A 124 -12.68 -10.56 -14.72
CA SER A 124 -13.10 -10.03 -16.03
C SER A 124 -14.35 -10.75 -16.56
N ILE A 125 -14.43 -12.07 -16.44
CA ILE A 125 -15.61 -12.84 -16.86
C ILE A 125 -16.80 -12.50 -15.98
N GLN A 126 -16.60 -12.42 -14.67
CA GLN A 126 -17.65 -12.09 -13.72
C GLN A 126 -18.20 -10.67 -13.94
N ALA A 127 -17.32 -9.71 -14.23
CA ALA A 127 -17.71 -8.33 -14.53
C ALA A 127 -18.57 -8.21 -15.80
N ASN A 128 -18.36 -9.08 -16.80
CA ASN A 128 -19.18 -9.15 -18.01
C ASN A 128 -20.52 -9.88 -17.80
N GLY A 129 -20.83 -10.33 -16.58
CA GLY A 129 -22.07 -11.05 -16.29
C GLY A 129 -22.02 -12.54 -16.66
N GLY A 130 -20.82 -13.12 -16.73
CA GLY A 130 -20.59 -14.53 -17.01
C GLY A 130 -20.03 -14.78 -18.41
N ILE A 131 -19.64 -16.04 -18.65
CA ILE A 131 -18.89 -16.42 -19.85
C ILE A 131 -19.70 -16.26 -21.15
N ASN A 132 -21.02 -16.40 -21.09
CA ASN A 132 -21.89 -16.27 -22.26
C ASN A 132 -21.97 -14.84 -22.80
N ASN A 133 -21.70 -13.85 -21.94
CA ASN A 133 -21.73 -12.44 -22.27
C ASN A 133 -20.32 -11.88 -22.56
N PHE A 134 -19.29 -12.72 -22.49
CA PHE A 134 -17.92 -12.29 -22.68
C PHE A 134 -17.58 -12.21 -24.18
N GLU A 135 -17.41 -11.01 -24.70
CA GLU A 135 -17.03 -10.79 -26.09
C GLU A 135 -15.50 -10.97 -26.28
N VAL A 136 -15.13 -11.87 -27.18
CA VAL A 136 -13.72 -12.10 -27.54
C VAL A 136 -13.26 -11.00 -28.48
N SER A 137 -12.52 -10.03 -27.93
CA SER A 137 -11.98 -8.92 -28.72
C SER A 137 -10.87 -9.38 -29.68
N LYS A 138 -10.71 -8.67 -30.81
CA LYS A 138 -9.60 -8.90 -31.76
C LYS A 138 -8.22 -8.77 -31.10
N GLN A 139 -8.09 -7.88 -30.12
CA GLN A 139 -6.87 -7.72 -29.34
C GLN A 139 -6.54 -8.97 -28.52
N LEU A 140 -7.54 -9.64 -27.94
CA LEU A 140 -7.32 -10.88 -27.20
C LEU A 140 -6.81 -11.99 -28.13
N ILE A 141 -7.37 -12.10 -29.34
CA ILE A 141 -6.91 -13.05 -30.36
C ILE A 141 -5.46 -12.77 -30.76
N LEU A 142 -5.11 -11.50 -30.99
CA LEU A 142 -3.74 -11.11 -31.32
C LEU A 142 -2.76 -11.42 -30.17
N SER A 143 -3.15 -11.12 -28.94
CA SER A 143 -2.36 -11.44 -27.74
C SER A 143 -2.09 -12.94 -27.59
N VAL A 144 -3.09 -13.79 -27.88
CA VAL A 144 -2.92 -15.24 -27.86
C VAL A 144 -1.98 -15.69 -28.98
N ARG A 145 -2.11 -15.15 -30.20
CA ARG A 145 -1.20 -15.47 -31.32
C ARG A 145 0.25 -15.12 -31.01
N ASN A 146 0.48 -13.98 -30.35
CA ASN A 146 1.82 -13.51 -29.99
C ASN A 146 2.34 -14.11 -28.67
N SER A 147 1.52 -14.85 -27.93
CA SER A 147 1.85 -15.35 -26.59
C SER A 147 3.16 -16.15 -26.54
N ARG A 148 3.44 -16.94 -27.58
CA ARG A 148 4.68 -17.71 -27.66
C ARG A 148 5.91 -16.83 -27.81
N GLY A 149 5.83 -15.81 -28.67
CA GLY A 149 6.91 -14.84 -28.85
C GLY A 149 7.20 -14.08 -27.56
N ASN A 150 6.14 -13.55 -26.94
CA ASN A 150 6.24 -12.85 -25.65
C ASN A 150 6.85 -13.74 -24.55
N TYR A 151 6.53 -15.04 -24.55
CA TYR A 151 7.11 -15.98 -23.59
C TYR A 151 8.61 -16.20 -23.78
N GLU A 152 9.06 -16.38 -25.03
CA GLU A 152 10.49 -16.54 -25.30
C GLU A 152 11.27 -15.26 -25.00
N GLU A 153 10.74 -14.09 -25.34
CA GLU A 153 11.33 -12.79 -24.97
C GLU A 153 11.44 -12.63 -23.45
N TYR A 154 10.37 -12.97 -22.72
CA TYR A 154 10.38 -12.96 -21.25
C TYR A 154 11.45 -13.89 -20.68
N LYS A 155 11.59 -15.11 -21.23
CA LYS A 155 12.59 -16.09 -20.80
C LYS A 155 14.01 -15.59 -21.02
N GLU A 156 14.29 -14.98 -22.17
CA GLU A 156 15.59 -14.40 -22.48
C GLU A 156 15.90 -13.19 -21.58
N LYS A 157 14.92 -12.32 -21.35
CA LYS A 157 15.07 -11.20 -20.41
C LYS A 157 15.40 -11.68 -19.01
N LYS A 158 14.66 -12.67 -18.51
CA LYS A 158 14.89 -13.26 -17.19
C LYS A 158 16.27 -13.91 -17.07
N ARG A 159 16.73 -14.61 -18.12
CA ARG A 159 18.09 -15.16 -18.18
C ARG A 159 19.17 -14.08 -18.10
N LYS A 160 18.96 -12.93 -18.75
CA LYS A 160 19.89 -11.79 -18.67
C LYS A 160 19.90 -11.18 -17.26
N GLU A 161 18.73 -10.91 -16.70
CA GLU A 161 18.58 -10.39 -15.33
C GLU A 161 19.25 -11.31 -14.29
N GLU A 162 19.07 -12.62 -14.41
CA GLU A 162 19.70 -13.60 -13.51
C GLU A 162 21.24 -13.62 -13.66
N LYS A 163 21.77 -13.44 -14.88
CA LYS A 163 23.21 -13.33 -15.13
C LYS A 163 23.77 -12.05 -14.54
N GLU A 164 23.15 -10.91 -14.80
CA GLU A 164 23.56 -9.61 -14.27
C GLU A 164 23.52 -9.60 -12.73
N LEU A 165 22.47 -10.17 -12.12
CA LEU A 165 22.39 -10.29 -10.67
C LEU A 165 23.54 -11.14 -10.11
N ARG A 166 23.87 -12.27 -10.75
CA ARG A 166 25.00 -13.12 -10.34
C ARG A 166 26.34 -12.39 -10.48
N GLU A 167 26.56 -11.64 -11.56
CA GLU A 167 27.76 -10.85 -11.75
C GLU A 167 27.88 -9.73 -10.73
N ASN A 168 26.79 -9.01 -10.46
CA ASN A 168 26.75 -7.96 -9.44
C ASN A 168 27.04 -8.52 -8.04
N LEU A 169 26.49 -9.69 -7.71
CA LEU A 169 26.80 -10.37 -6.45
C LEU A 169 28.28 -10.78 -6.35
N LYS A 170 28.88 -11.25 -7.45
CA LYS A 170 30.33 -11.56 -7.48
C LYS A 170 31.17 -10.30 -7.27
N ARG A 171 30.90 -9.23 -8.03
CA ARG A 171 31.59 -7.94 -7.89
C ARG A 171 31.48 -7.37 -6.48
N LYS A 172 30.29 -7.46 -5.87
CA LYS A 172 30.08 -7.02 -4.48
C LYS A 172 30.95 -7.82 -3.50
N ARG A 173 31.01 -9.14 -3.64
CA ARG A 173 31.86 -10.01 -2.80
C ARG A 173 33.34 -9.71 -3.00
N GLU A 174 33.79 -9.51 -4.22
CA GLU A 174 35.17 -9.15 -4.54
C GLU A 174 35.55 -7.79 -3.91
N ALA A 175 34.68 -6.78 -4.04
CA ALA A 175 34.88 -5.48 -3.41
C ALA A 175 34.91 -5.58 -1.87
N GLU A 176 34.05 -6.39 -1.26
CA GLU A 176 34.06 -6.64 0.19
C GLU A 176 35.37 -7.31 0.65
N ASN A 177 35.89 -8.26 -0.13
CA ASN A 177 37.17 -8.92 0.17
C ASN A 177 38.34 -7.95 0.05
N GLN A 178 38.42 -7.18 -1.03
CA GLN A 178 39.44 -6.14 -1.21
C GLN A 178 39.39 -5.10 -0.09
N LEU A 179 38.19 -4.70 0.34
CA LEU A 179 38.03 -3.77 1.45
C LEU A 179 38.56 -4.35 2.77
N LYS A 180 38.32 -5.64 3.03
CA LYS A 180 38.88 -6.33 4.21
C LYS A 180 40.41 -6.37 4.16
N GLU A 181 40.99 -6.72 3.00
CA GLU A 181 42.44 -6.75 2.82
C GLU A 181 43.08 -5.37 3.02
N LEU A 182 42.49 -4.31 2.45
CA LEU A 182 42.98 -2.94 2.61
C LEU A 182 42.88 -2.47 4.06
N LYS A 183 41.79 -2.82 4.78
CA LYS A 183 41.67 -2.53 6.22
C LYS A 183 42.75 -3.25 7.03
N ALA A 184 43.03 -4.51 6.73
CA ALA A 184 44.09 -5.26 7.40
C ALA A 184 45.48 -4.69 7.11
N LYS A 185 45.76 -4.28 5.87
CA LYS A 185 47.01 -3.59 5.50
C LYS A 185 47.15 -2.26 6.23
N LYS A 186 46.09 -1.46 6.30
CA LYS A 186 46.08 -0.18 7.04
C LYS A 186 46.41 -0.40 8.52
N LEU A 187 45.82 -1.41 9.15
CA LEU A 187 46.09 -1.72 10.56
C LEU A 187 47.56 -2.08 10.78
N LYS A 188 48.14 -2.96 9.94
CA LYS A 188 49.55 -3.33 10.02
C LYS A 188 50.49 -2.14 9.87
N ILE A 189 50.19 -1.21 8.96
CA ILE A 189 50.99 0.00 8.78
C ILE A 189 50.91 0.91 10.01
N LEU A 190 49.73 1.06 10.61
CA LEU A 190 49.55 1.85 11.84
C LEU A 190 50.31 1.23 13.01
N GLU A 191 50.28 -0.09 13.19
CA GLU A 191 51.04 -0.79 14.22
C GLU A 191 52.55 -0.63 14.03
N ALA A 192 53.05 -0.71 12.79
CA ALA A 192 54.46 -0.47 12.50
C ALA A 192 54.87 0.98 12.81
N ALA A 193 54.07 1.96 12.37
CA ALA A 193 54.32 3.37 12.63
C ALA A 193 54.31 3.71 14.13
N GLN A 194 53.43 3.09 14.92
CA GLN A 194 53.42 3.25 16.38
C GLN A 194 54.69 2.70 17.04
N LYS A 195 55.17 1.54 16.61
CA LYS A 195 56.43 0.98 17.11
C LYS A 195 57.64 1.86 16.76
N ASP A 196 57.67 2.39 15.54
CA ASP A 196 58.74 3.30 15.11
C ASP A 196 58.67 4.62 15.90
N SER A 197 57.48 5.16 16.15
CA SER A 197 57.28 6.35 16.99
C SER A 197 57.80 6.14 18.42
N LEU A 198 57.50 4.99 19.03
CA LEU A 198 57.97 4.64 20.37
C LEU A 198 59.50 4.55 20.42
N ARG A 199 60.15 3.95 19.41
CA ARG A 199 61.63 3.91 19.32
C ARG A 199 62.23 5.32 19.25
N VAL A 200 61.65 6.19 18.44
CA VAL A 200 62.13 7.58 18.32
C VAL A 200 61.91 8.35 19.63
N GLU A 201 60.79 8.15 20.32
CA GLU A 201 60.54 8.74 21.65
C GLU A 201 61.54 8.25 22.71
N GLU A 202 61.88 6.96 22.71
CA GLU A 202 62.91 6.39 23.59
C GLU A 202 64.30 7.01 23.32
N GLU A 203 64.67 7.17 22.05
CA GLU A 203 65.93 7.84 21.66
C GLU A 203 65.93 9.31 22.10
N ILE A 204 64.86 10.06 21.85
CA ILE A 204 64.71 11.44 22.30
C ILE A 204 64.81 11.52 23.83
N ALA A 205 64.14 10.65 24.57
CA ALA A 205 64.18 10.62 26.04
C ALA A 205 65.60 10.34 26.56
N SER A 206 66.31 9.40 25.93
CA SER A 206 67.69 9.07 26.28
C SER A 206 68.65 10.26 26.08
N LEU A 207 68.54 10.96 24.94
CA LEU A 207 69.33 12.14 24.63
C LEU A 207 68.99 13.32 25.54
N THR A 208 67.71 13.50 25.88
CA THR A 208 67.25 14.54 26.80
C THR A 208 67.79 14.31 28.23
N LEU A 209 67.85 13.05 28.66
CA LEU A 209 68.42 12.68 29.96
C LEU A 209 69.93 12.92 30.01
N LEU A 210 70.61 12.68 28.89
CA LEU A 210 72.04 12.93 28.74
C LEU A 210 72.34 14.44 28.72
N GLN A 211 71.50 15.24 28.06
CA GLN A 211 71.57 16.70 28.06
C GLN A 211 71.35 17.31 29.47
N LYS A 212 70.51 16.70 30.31
CA LYS A 212 70.27 17.15 31.70
C LYS A 212 71.39 16.77 32.69
N LYS A 213 72.29 15.85 32.31
CA LYS A 213 73.42 15.39 33.15
C LYS A 213 74.73 16.13 32.85
N LEU A 214 74.77 16.89 31.77
CA LEU A 214 75.79 17.88 31.44
C LEU A 214 75.44 19.23 32.05
#